data_AF-A0A931KRS9-F1
#
_entry.id   AF-A0A931KRS9-F1
#
_cell.length_a   1.000
_cell.length_b   1.000
_cell.length_c   1.000
_cell.angle_alpha   90.00
_cell.angle_beta   90.00
_cell.angle_gamma   90.00
#
_symmetry.space_group_name_H-M   'P 1'
#
loop_
_entity.id
_entity.type
_entity.pdbx_description
1 polymer ?
#
loop_
_entity_poly.entity_id
_entity_poly.type
_entity_poly.pdbx_seq_one_letter_code
_entity_poly.pdbx_strand_id
1 'polypeptide(L)'
;MKNSIIILLVTMVAGAGCTAQKKNSIRLFPYVQSVIPGNIPREDIPADGEKETSAEGQKLKYLIYAEVPRDSSFKLTAIWIKGVYYTAVSYPVAKTPVTKPSFDQQDPAALTELVPRTQRSVILINPVVGSPVIANTGFSLPEKMKNQELVVGYVIRGKTGFAAARRFIPLSADISQ
;
A
#
# COMPACT_ATOMS: atom_id res chain seq x y z
N MET A 1 47.99 -46.59 19.60
CA MET A 1 46.67 -46.01 19.92
C MET A 1 46.72 -44.48 19.78
N LYS A 2 46.78 -43.94 18.55
CA LYS A 2 46.89 -42.48 18.32
C LYS A 2 46.11 -41.97 17.10
N ASN A 3 45.46 -42.86 16.35
CA ASN A 3 44.83 -42.51 15.06
C ASN A 3 43.30 -42.45 15.11
N SER A 4 42.69 -42.69 16.28
CA SER A 4 41.22 -42.78 16.39
C SER A 4 40.53 -41.50 16.88
N ILE A 5 41.29 -40.45 17.24
CA ILE A 5 40.74 -39.20 17.78
C ILE A 5 40.49 -38.15 16.69
N ILE A 6 41.11 -38.29 15.51
CA ILE A 6 41.03 -37.28 14.44
C ILE A 6 39.71 -37.36 13.65
N ILE A 7 39.00 -38.49 13.69
CA ILE A 7 37.78 -38.70 12.89
C ILE A 7 36.55 -37.98 13.50
N LEU A 8 36.59 -37.63 14.80
CA LEU A 8 35.44 -36.99 15.45
C LEU A 8 35.36 -35.47 15.21
N LEU A 9 36.42 -34.84 14.68
CA LEU A 9 36.47 -33.39 14.49
C LEU A 9 36.01 -32.92 13.10
N VAL A 10 35.89 -33.84 12.13
CA VAL A 10 35.57 -33.49 10.73
C VAL A 10 34.06 -33.49 10.45
N THR A 11 33.24 -34.08 11.32
CA THR A 11 31.79 -34.20 11.13
C THR A 11 30.97 -33.01 11.63
N MET A 12 31.58 -32.03 12.32
CA MET A 12 30.87 -30.87 12.89
C MET A 12 30.89 -29.61 12.01
N VAL A 13 31.26 -29.74 10.73
CA VAL A 13 31.33 -28.61 9.76
C VAL A 13 30.19 -28.61 8.74
N ALA A 14 29.39 -29.68 8.66
CA ALA A 14 28.27 -29.78 7.73
C ALA A 14 26.94 -29.47 8.42
N GLY A 15 26.62 -28.20 8.65
CA GLY A 15 25.31 -27.87 9.24
C GLY A 15 24.92 -26.40 9.36
N ALA A 16 25.84 -25.45 9.14
CA ALA A 16 25.49 -24.04 9.02
C ALA A 16 24.93 -23.75 7.62
N GLY A 17 23.86 -24.45 7.26
CA GLY A 17 23.00 -24.01 6.17
C GLY A 17 22.37 -22.70 6.62
N CYS A 18 23.00 -21.58 6.25
CA CYS A 18 22.38 -20.27 6.29
C CYS A 18 21.11 -20.32 5.44
N THR A 19 19.99 -20.74 6.04
CA THR A 19 18.68 -20.55 5.46
C THR A 19 18.46 -19.05 5.51
N ALA A 20 18.87 -18.35 4.44
CA ALA A 20 18.44 -16.99 4.19
C ALA A 20 16.91 -17.04 4.19
N GLN A 21 16.30 -16.65 5.31
CA GLN A 21 14.85 -16.58 5.42
C GLN A 21 14.40 -15.59 4.37
N LYS A 22 13.88 -16.11 3.25
CA LYS A 22 13.35 -15.32 2.14
C LYS A 22 12.30 -14.41 2.74
N LYS A 23 12.64 -13.13 2.88
CA LYS A 23 11.74 -12.10 3.41
C LYS A 23 10.49 -12.18 2.55
N ASN A 24 9.35 -12.51 3.15
CA ASN A 24 8.06 -12.43 2.49
C ASN A 24 7.79 -10.95 2.19
N SER A 25 8.36 -10.47 1.09
CA SER A 25 8.25 -9.08 0.69
C SER A 25 6.85 -8.85 0.17
N ILE A 26 6.17 -7.90 0.80
CA ILE A 26 4.96 -7.28 0.28
C ILE A 26 5.41 -6.15 -0.63
N ARG A 27 4.94 -6.13 -1.87
CA ARG A 27 5.20 -5.04 -2.81
C ARG A 27 3.97 -4.15 -2.87
N LEU A 28 4.17 -2.86 -2.67
CA LEU A 28 3.10 -1.86 -2.71
C LEU A 28 3.10 -1.15 -4.06
N PHE A 29 1.90 -0.88 -4.58
CA PHE A 29 1.65 -0.03 -5.73
C PHE A 29 0.72 1.10 -5.30
N PRO A 30 1.27 2.19 -4.75
CA PRO A 30 0.49 3.30 -4.21
C PRO A 30 0.26 4.37 -5.27
N TYR A 31 -1.00 4.60 -5.62
CA TYR A 31 -1.40 5.67 -6.53
C TYR A 31 -2.24 6.71 -5.82
N VAL A 32 -2.14 7.96 -6.29
CA VAL A 32 -2.97 9.08 -5.84
C VAL A 32 -3.56 9.78 -7.03
N GLN A 33 -4.83 10.14 -6.94
CA GLN A 33 -5.57 10.81 -8.00
C GLN A 33 -6.32 12.00 -7.41
N SER A 34 -6.24 13.15 -8.06
CA SER A 34 -7.12 14.28 -7.73
C SER A 34 -8.52 13.99 -8.27
N VAL A 35 -9.52 14.21 -7.44
CA VAL A 35 -10.93 14.15 -7.81
C VAL A 35 -11.38 15.57 -8.10
N ILE A 36 -11.72 15.83 -9.36
CA ILE A 36 -12.35 17.08 -9.75
C ILE A 36 -13.85 16.89 -9.46
N PRO A 37 -14.45 17.70 -8.56
CA PRO A 37 -15.89 17.67 -8.38
C PRO A 37 -16.55 17.97 -9.72
N GLY A 38 -17.48 17.12 -10.15
CA GLY A 38 -18.31 17.43 -11.31
C GLY A 38 -19.01 18.78 -11.06
N ASN A 39 -18.98 19.68 -12.04
CA ASN A 39 -19.78 20.90 -12.00
C ASN A 39 -21.26 20.50 -12.04
N ILE A 40 -21.85 20.18 -10.89
CA ILE A 40 -23.28 20.34 -10.70
C ILE A 40 -23.43 21.82 -10.40
N PRO A 41 -24.04 22.64 -11.28
CA PRO A 41 -24.36 24.01 -10.93
C PRO A 41 -25.25 23.95 -9.69
N ARG A 42 -24.75 24.36 -8.53
CA ARG A 42 -25.65 24.80 -7.47
C ARG A 42 -26.16 26.15 -7.92
N GLU A 43 -27.38 26.17 -8.47
CA GLU A 43 -28.20 27.38 -8.47
C GLU A 43 -28.60 27.69 -7.02
N ASP A 44 -27.64 28.07 -6.20
CA ASP A 44 -27.90 28.78 -4.96
C ASP A 44 -27.39 30.19 -5.21
N ILE A 45 -28.26 31.04 -5.75
CA ILE A 45 -28.09 32.50 -5.76
C ILE A 45 -28.74 33.00 -4.47
N PRO A 46 -28.00 33.36 -3.42
CA PRO A 46 -28.55 34.19 -2.36
C PRO A 46 -28.68 35.61 -2.90
N ALA A 47 -29.82 36.25 -2.63
CA ALA A 47 -30.11 37.61 -3.04
C ALA A 47 -29.24 38.68 -2.35
N ASP A 48 -28.39 38.31 -1.39
CA ASP A 48 -27.57 39.24 -0.62
C ASP A 48 -26.08 38.86 -0.64
N GLY A 49 -25.34 39.51 -1.54
CA GLY A 49 -24.10 40.24 -1.22
C GLY A 49 -22.82 39.54 -0.79
N GLU A 50 -22.82 38.33 -0.22
CA GLU A 50 -21.58 37.72 0.28
C GLU A 50 -21.38 36.30 -0.28
N LYS A 51 -20.52 36.22 -1.32
CA LYS A 51 -19.99 34.94 -1.79
C LYS A 51 -18.94 34.44 -0.80
N GLU A 52 -19.35 33.64 0.17
CA GLU A 52 -18.42 32.70 0.81
C GLU A 52 -18.00 31.66 -0.25
N THR A 53 -16.92 31.97 -0.96
CA THR A 53 -16.24 30.99 -1.80
C THR A 53 -15.55 30.01 -0.86
N SER A 54 -16.28 28.99 -0.39
CA SER A 54 -15.66 27.87 0.29
C SER A 54 -14.77 27.18 -0.72
N ALA A 55 -13.46 27.38 -0.61
CA ALA A 55 -12.47 26.67 -1.40
C ALA A 55 -12.56 25.19 -1.01
N GLU A 56 -13.41 24.41 -1.68
CA GLU A 56 -13.41 22.96 -1.56
C GLU A 56 -12.03 22.48 -2.00
N GLY A 57 -11.17 22.22 -1.01
CA GLY A 57 -9.83 21.68 -1.22
C GLY A 57 -9.93 20.42 -2.07
N GLN A 58 -9.01 20.27 -3.02
CA GLN A 58 -8.97 19.13 -3.94
C GLN A 58 -9.11 17.81 -3.17
N LYS A 59 -10.19 17.07 -3.43
CA LYS A 59 -10.40 15.74 -2.83
C LYS A 59 -9.39 14.78 -3.47
N LEU A 60 -8.58 14.12 -2.65
CA LEU A 60 -7.62 13.10 -3.12
C LEU A 60 -8.23 11.72 -2.95
N LYS A 61 -8.07 10.88 -3.99
CA LYS A 61 -8.41 9.46 -3.98
C LYS A 61 -7.14 8.64 -3.98
N TYR A 62 -6.97 7.81 -2.96
CA TYR A 62 -5.86 6.87 -2.86
C TYR A 62 -6.25 5.52 -3.43
N LEU A 63 -5.44 5.01 -4.36
CA LEU A 63 -5.58 3.69 -4.97
C LEU A 63 -4.35 2.86 -4.60
N ILE A 64 -4.48 2.03 -3.58
CA ILE A 64 -3.33 1.32 -2.99
C ILE A 64 -3.49 -0.17 -3.24
N TYR A 65 -2.59 -0.75 -4.04
CA TYR A 65 -2.54 -2.20 -4.23
C TYR A 65 -1.35 -2.80 -3.48
N ALA A 66 -1.52 -4.04 -3.04
CA ALA A 66 -0.44 -4.82 -2.45
C ALA A 66 -0.36 -6.21 -3.07
N GLU A 67 0.83 -6.59 -3.50
CA GLU A 67 1.16 -7.96 -3.90
C GLU A 67 1.61 -8.74 -2.67
N VAL A 68 0.82 -9.74 -2.30
CA VAL A 68 0.94 -10.51 -1.05
C VAL A 68 1.23 -11.98 -1.36
N PRO A 69 1.81 -12.76 -0.42
CA PRO A 69 1.90 -14.20 -0.58
C PRO A 69 0.51 -14.79 -0.86
N ARG A 70 0.42 -15.83 -1.68
CA ARG A 70 -0.86 -16.54 -1.93
C ARG A 70 -1.44 -17.21 -0.68
N ASP A 71 -0.66 -17.32 0.40
CA ASP A 71 -1.16 -17.94 1.60
C ASP A 71 -2.23 -17.07 2.27
N SER A 72 -3.25 -17.73 2.82
CA SER A 72 -4.38 -17.10 3.52
C SER A 72 -3.99 -16.47 4.86
N SER A 73 -2.71 -16.47 5.21
CA SER A 73 -2.22 -15.98 6.50
C SER A 73 -1.98 -14.47 6.50
N PHE A 74 -2.06 -13.82 5.35
CA PHE A 74 -1.92 -12.36 5.25
C PHE A 74 -3.15 -11.67 5.87
N LYS A 75 -2.90 -10.81 6.84
CA LYS A 75 -3.89 -9.92 7.45
C LYS A 75 -3.38 -8.49 7.46
N LEU A 76 -4.13 -7.58 6.87
CA LEU A 76 -3.91 -6.14 6.98
C LEU A 76 -4.26 -5.70 8.42
N THR A 77 -3.39 -4.91 9.05
CA THR A 77 -3.61 -4.46 10.44
C THR A 77 -3.68 -2.95 10.59
N ALA A 78 -2.93 -2.21 9.78
CA ALA A 78 -2.88 -0.76 9.88
C ALA A 78 -2.37 -0.15 8.58
N ILE A 79 -2.69 1.13 8.38
CA ILE A 79 -2.18 1.93 7.29
C ILE A 79 -1.89 3.34 7.81
N TRP A 80 -0.78 3.92 7.36
CA TRP A 80 -0.44 5.31 7.58
C TRP A 80 -0.20 5.98 6.23
N ILE A 81 -0.90 7.08 5.99
CA ILE A 81 -0.76 7.89 4.80
C ILE A 81 -0.23 9.24 5.25
N LYS A 82 0.97 9.60 4.81
CA LYS A 82 1.69 10.82 5.19
C LYS A 82 1.76 11.02 6.72
N GLY A 83 1.99 9.93 7.45
CA GLY A 83 2.07 9.91 8.91
C GLY A 83 0.71 9.85 9.64
N VAL A 84 -0.41 10.01 8.95
CA VAL A 84 -1.75 9.94 9.54
C VAL A 84 -2.25 8.49 9.53
N TYR A 85 -2.72 8.00 10.67
CA TYR A 85 -3.28 6.66 10.81
C TYR A 85 -4.68 6.57 10.17
N TYR A 86 -4.93 5.48 9.46
CA TYR A 86 -6.26 5.10 8.98
C TYR A 86 -6.55 3.65 9.38
N THR A 87 -7.83 3.34 9.57
CA THR A 87 -8.28 1.95 9.46
C THR A 87 -8.25 1.57 7.97
N ALA A 88 -8.12 0.29 7.64
CA ALA A 88 -8.22 -0.12 6.25
C ALA A 88 -8.97 -1.42 6.09
N VAL A 89 -9.69 -1.49 4.97
CA VAL A 89 -10.33 -2.70 4.47
C VAL A 89 -9.59 -3.13 3.22
N SER A 90 -9.40 -4.45 3.08
CA SER A 90 -8.75 -5.02 1.90
C SER A 90 -9.75 -5.86 1.09
N TYR A 91 -9.69 -5.74 -0.23
CA TYR A 91 -10.48 -6.53 -1.17
C TYR A 91 -9.56 -7.34 -2.08
N PRO A 92 -9.86 -8.62 -2.35
CA PRO A 92 -9.08 -9.39 -3.31
C PRO A 92 -9.25 -8.82 -4.72
N VAL A 93 -8.15 -8.72 -5.47
CA VAL A 93 -8.18 -8.38 -6.89
C VAL A 93 -8.29 -9.67 -7.70
N ALA A 94 -9.34 -9.76 -8.52
CA ALA A 94 -9.66 -10.99 -9.24
C ALA A 94 -8.67 -11.33 -10.36
N LYS A 95 -8.08 -10.32 -11.01
CA LYS A 95 -7.23 -10.51 -12.20
C LYS A 95 -6.07 -9.52 -12.23
N THR A 96 -4.91 -9.99 -12.69
CA THR A 96 -3.74 -9.17 -13.05
C THR A 96 -3.42 -9.33 -14.54
N PRO A 97 -2.83 -8.32 -15.21
CA PRO A 97 -2.53 -6.99 -14.71
C PRO A 97 -3.80 -6.19 -14.37
N VAL A 98 -3.67 -5.22 -13.46
CA VAL A 98 -4.72 -4.23 -13.19
C VAL A 98 -4.43 -3.01 -14.03
N THR A 99 -5.39 -2.60 -14.85
CA THR A 99 -5.27 -1.44 -15.74
C THR A 99 -6.38 -0.44 -15.46
N LYS A 100 -6.09 0.84 -15.58
CA LYS A 100 -7.09 1.93 -15.56
C LYS A 100 -7.00 2.71 -16.88
N PRO A 101 -8.12 3.15 -17.47
CA PRO A 101 -8.10 4.09 -18.59
C PRO A 101 -7.30 5.34 -18.21
N SER A 102 -6.38 5.73 -19.07
CA SER A 102 -5.68 7.01 -18.96
C SER A 102 -6.52 8.06 -19.68
N PHE A 103 -6.93 9.10 -18.95
CA PHE A 103 -7.45 10.31 -19.58
C PHE A 103 -6.27 11.17 -20.06
N ASP A 104 -5.54 10.66 -21.04
CA ASP A 104 -4.59 11.45 -21.82
C ASP A 104 -5.33 12.05 -23.02
N GLN A 105 -5.12 13.33 -23.29
CA GLN A 105 -5.73 14.02 -24.43
C GLN A 105 -5.20 13.50 -25.77
N GLN A 106 -4.02 12.85 -25.78
CA GLN A 106 -3.40 12.34 -27.01
C GLN A 106 -3.86 10.94 -27.39
N ASP A 107 -4.24 10.09 -26.43
CA ASP A 107 -4.76 8.75 -26.68
C ASP A 107 -5.80 8.36 -25.61
N PRO A 108 -7.10 8.60 -25.87
CA PRO A 108 -8.16 8.27 -24.92
C PRO A 108 -8.38 6.76 -24.73
N ALA A 109 -7.74 5.91 -25.56
CA ALA A 109 -7.76 4.46 -25.40
C ALA A 109 -6.54 3.93 -24.61
N ALA A 110 -5.59 4.80 -24.25
CA ALA A 110 -4.40 4.39 -23.51
C ALA A 110 -4.78 3.83 -22.14
N LEU A 111 -4.20 2.67 -21.78
CA LEU A 111 -4.38 2.03 -20.48
C LEU A 111 -3.13 2.23 -19.64
N THR A 112 -3.29 2.76 -18.43
CA THR A 112 -2.23 2.78 -17.42
C THR A 112 -2.24 1.46 -16.65
N GLU A 113 -1.12 0.74 -16.67
CA GLU A 113 -0.92 -0.43 -15.81
C GLU A 113 -0.67 0.02 -14.36
N LEU A 114 -1.57 -0.38 -13.45
CA LEU A 114 -1.48 -0.12 -12.01
C LEU A 114 -0.79 -1.27 -11.26
N VAL A 115 -1.00 -2.49 -11.72
CA VAL A 115 -0.34 -3.68 -11.16
C VAL A 115 0.09 -4.58 -12.31
N PRO A 116 1.37 -4.95 -12.42
CA PRO A 116 1.83 -5.84 -13.48
C PRO A 116 1.24 -7.23 -13.33
N ARG A 117 1.31 -8.00 -14.42
CA ARG A 117 0.96 -9.43 -14.38
C ARG A 117 1.84 -10.13 -13.33
N THR A 118 1.19 -10.76 -12.36
CA THR A 118 1.88 -11.52 -11.31
C THR A 118 1.15 -12.81 -10.99
N GLN A 119 1.91 -13.81 -10.56
CA GLN A 119 1.36 -15.03 -9.99
C GLN A 119 0.98 -14.85 -8.52
N ARG A 120 1.39 -13.79 -7.84
CA ARG A 120 1.04 -13.58 -6.42
C ARG A 120 -0.38 -13.05 -6.26
N SER A 121 -0.94 -13.19 -5.06
CA SER A 121 -2.24 -12.59 -4.76
C SER A 121 -2.10 -11.08 -4.71
N VAL A 122 -3.07 -10.37 -5.26
CA VAL A 122 -3.13 -8.91 -5.21
C VAL A 122 -4.37 -8.51 -4.44
N ILE A 123 -4.22 -7.54 -3.56
CA ILE A 123 -5.33 -6.93 -2.81
C ILE A 123 -5.37 -5.43 -3.07
N LEU A 124 -6.58 -4.88 -3.12
CA LEU A 124 -6.84 -3.45 -3.05
C LEU A 124 -7.02 -3.07 -1.58
N ILE A 125 -6.31 -2.04 -1.14
CA ILE A 125 -6.38 -1.49 0.22
C ILE A 125 -7.12 -0.16 0.16
N ASN A 126 -8.29 -0.12 0.79
CA ASN A 126 -9.10 1.09 0.92
C ASN A 126 -8.92 1.67 2.33
N PRO A 127 -8.27 2.84 2.48
CA PRO A 127 -8.23 3.53 3.76
C PRO A 127 -9.63 4.02 4.12
N VAL A 128 -10.03 3.78 5.36
CA VAL A 128 -11.27 4.26 5.96
C VAL A 128 -10.87 5.19 7.10
N VAL A 129 -11.52 6.35 7.19
CA VAL A 129 -11.30 7.27 8.32
C VAL A 129 -11.61 6.51 9.60
N GLY A 130 -10.57 6.30 10.40
CA GLY A 130 -10.62 5.51 11.62
C GLY A 130 -10.14 6.34 12.80
N SER A 131 -10.65 6.03 13.98
CA SER A 131 -10.08 6.59 15.21
C SER A 131 -8.67 6.03 15.41
N PRO A 132 -7.66 6.85 15.77
CA PRO A 132 -6.31 6.37 16.01
C PRO A 132 -6.32 5.41 17.19
N VAL A 133 -6.40 4.12 16.91
CA VAL A 133 -5.98 3.12 17.87
C VAL A 133 -4.46 3.22 17.88
N ILE A 134 -3.90 3.66 19.01
CA ILE A 134 -2.46 3.65 19.24
C ILE A 134 -2.03 2.18 19.14
N ALA A 135 -1.70 1.75 17.92
CA ALA A 135 -1.07 0.47 17.71
C ALA A 135 0.23 0.53 18.50
N ASN A 136 0.50 -0.49 19.30
CA ASN A 136 1.72 -0.58 20.09
C ASN A 136 2.87 -0.83 19.11
N THR A 137 3.40 0.25 18.53
CA THR A 137 4.26 0.19 17.35
C THR A 137 5.71 0.20 17.78
N GLY A 138 6.42 -0.90 17.51
CA GLY A 138 7.84 -1.01 17.85
C GLY A 138 8.69 0.11 17.23
N PHE A 139 9.91 0.27 17.74
CA PHE A 139 10.84 1.38 17.48
C PHE A 139 11.07 1.77 16.01
N SER A 140 10.85 0.86 15.05
CA SER A 140 11.08 1.14 13.62
C SER A 140 9.94 1.84 12.88
N LEU A 141 8.74 1.94 13.47
CA LEU A 141 7.61 2.57 12.79
C LEU A 141 7.73 4.11 12.69
N PRO A 142 8.08 4.85 13.77
CA PRO A 142 8.21 6.31 13.69
C PRO A 142 9.15 6.78 12.58
N GLU A 143 10.30 6.08 12.41
CA GLU A 143 11.25 6.38 11.35
C GLU A 143 10.66 6.13 9.95
N LYS A 144 9.91 5.03 9.77
CA LYS A 144 9.21 4.75 8.51
C LYS A 144 8.16 5.81 8.21
N MET A 145 7.39 6.23 9.20
CA MET A 145 6.36 7.27 9.02
C MET A 145 6.94 8.63 8.66
N LYS A 146 8.16 8.95 9.12
CA LYS A 146 8.85 10.20 8.77
C LYS A 146 9.36 10.23 7.33
N ASN A 147 9.82 9.08 6.83
CA ASN A 147 10.54 9.01 5.55
C ASN A 147 9.71 8.46 4.39
N GLN A 148 8.48 8.02 4.63
CA GLN A 148 7.64 7.31 3.66
C GLN A 148 6.23 7.90 3.65
N GLU A 149 5.68 8.16 2.47
CA GLU A 149 4.31 8.64 2.33
C GLU A 149 3.26 7.56 2.61
N LEU A 150 3.60 6.28 2.45
CA LEU A 150 2.72 5.16 2.77
C LEU A 150 3.44 4.13 3.62
N VAL A 151 2.81 3.72 4.72
CA VAL A 151 3.21 2.55 5.50
C VAL A 151 2.01 1.65 5.72
N VAL A 152 2.18 0.35 5.48
CA VAL A 152 1.16 -0.68 5.63
C VAL A 152 1.66 -1.71 6.65
N GLY A 153 0.93 -1.82 7.77
CA GLY A 153 1.12 -2.87 8.77
C GLY A 153 0.38 -4.14 8.37
N TYR A 154 1.02 -5.29 8.54
CA TYR A 154 0.42 -6.58 8.24
C TYR A 154 0.88 -7.66 9.22
N VAL A 155 0.17 -8.78 9.22
CA VAL A 155 0.56 -10.05 9.85
C VAL A 155 0.63 -11.12 8.77
N ILE A 156 1.71 -11.91 8.76
CA ILE A 156 1.86 -13.10 7.92
C ILE A 156 2.34 -14.23 8.81
N ARG A 157 1.59 -15.34 8.84
CA ARG A 157 1.90 -16.51 9.70
C ARG A 157 2.20 -16.13 11.16
N GLY A 158 1.39 -15.22 11.72
CA GLY A 158 1.54 -14.71 13.09
C GLY A 158 2.67 -13.68 13.30
N LYS A 159 3.50 -13.41 12.29
CA LYS A 159 4.57 -12.40 12.38
C LYS A 159 4.08 -11.04 11.87
N THR A 160 4.16 -10.02 12.72
CA THR A 160 3.88 -8.63 12.35
C THR A 160 5.00 -8.05 11.51
N GLY A 161 4.66 -7.30 10.47
CA GLY A 161 5.61 -6.61 9.62
C GLY A 161 5.06 -5.30 9.07
N PHE A 162 5.95 -4.54 8.42
CA PHE A 162 5.60 -3.29 7.76
C PHE A 162 6.14 -3.28 6.33
N ALA A 163 5.29 -2.92 5.39
CA ALA A 163 5.67 -2.53 4.04
C ALA A 163 5.56 -1.01 3.95
N ALA A 164 6.46 -0.37 3.21
CA ALA A 164 6.40 1.07 3.05
C ALA A 164 6.74 1.46 1.62
N ALA A 165 6.18 2.58 1.19
CA ALA A 165 6.48 3.18 -0.09
C ALA A 165 6.82 4.66 0.12
N ARG A 166 7.91 5.08 -0.54
CA ARG A 166 8.48 6.41 -0.32
C ARG A 166 7.53 7.51 -0.75
N ARG A 167 6.85 7.32 -1.88
CA ARG A 167 5.94 8.30 -2.49
C ARG A 167 4.76 7.60 -3.15
N PHE A 168 3.64 8.32 -3.27
CA PHE A 168 2.55 7.95 -4.16
C PHE A 168 2.91 8.27 -5.62
N ILE A 169 2.43 7.43 -6.54
CA ILE A 169 2.50 7.65 -7.97
C ILE A 169 1.26 8.47 -8.37
N PRO A 170 1.42 9.68 -8.92
CA PRO A 170 0.29 10.48 -9.36
C PRO A 170 -0.38 9.84 -10.58
N LEU A 171 -1.71 9.87 -10.61
CA LEU A 171 -2.54 9.53 -11.77
C LEU A 171 -3.24 10.78 -12.30
N SER A 172 -3.60 10.76 -13.58
CA SER A 172 -4.44 11.79 -14.20
C SER A 172 -5.77 11.92 -13.45
N ALA A 173 -6.32 13.13 -13.36
CA ALA A 173 -7.48 13.41 -12.52
C ALA A 173 -8.71 12.54 -12.89
N ASP A 174 -9.50 12.15 -11.88
CA ASP A 174 -10.81 11.50 -12.06
C ASP A 174 -11.86 12.61 -12.07
N ILE A 175 -12.71 12.64 -13.09
CA ILE A 175 -13.96 13.41 -13.03
C ILE A 175 -14.93 12.53 -12.24
N SER A 176 -15.33 12.95 -11.02
CA SER A 176 -16.37 12.24 -10.31
C SER A 176 -17.69 12.44 -11.06
N GLN A 177 -18.22 11.37 -11.65
CA GLN A 177 -19.60 11.33 -12.15
C GLN A 177 -20.58 11.25 -10.97
#